data_AF-A0A842MAS4-F1
#
_entry.id   AF-A0A842MAS4-F1
#
_cell.length_a   1.000
_cell.length_b   1.000
_cell.length_c   1.000
_cell.angle_alpha   90.00
_cell.angle_beta   90.00
_cell.angle_gamma   90.00
#
_symmetry.space_group_name_H-M   'P 1'
#
loop_
_entity.id
_entity.type
_entity.pdbx_description
1 polymer ?
#
loop_
_entity_poly.entity_id
_entity_poly.type
_entity_poly.pdbx_seq_one_letter_code
_entity_poly.pdbx_strand_id
1 'polypeptide(L)'
;MNLEEIIYKYALINAVKHKGKAMDKAVIGAVMSNEPQLRKKAQKVLEKTKNIVEKVNKLTPKEQEEELKKLGIKLEEKKEARKKRGLPPLPNIQQKVILRFAPNPSGPLHIGHARAAILNYEYAKKYNGSLILRMEDTDPRRVDPEAYKMIQEDLEWLGIKWDKLIIQSDRIPIYHEYAKKLLEE
;
A
#
# COMPACT_ATOMS: atom_id res chain seq x y z
N MET A 1 4.26 -27.31 -26.69
CA MET A 1 3.00 -26.76 -27.22
C MET A 1 3.29 -25.95 -28.47
N ASN A 2 2.46 -26.08 -29.50
CA ASN A 2 2.53 -25.21 -30.68
C ASN A 2 1.92 -23.81 -30.38
N LEU A 3 2.01 -22.87 -31.33
CA LEU A 3 1.52 -21.49 -31.13
C LEU A 3 0.03 -21.43 -30.76
N GLU A 4 -0.80 -22.23 -31.41
CA GLU A 4 -2.25 -22.24 -31.15
C GLU A 4 -2.58 -22.83 -29.79
N GLU A 5 -1.92 -23.93 -29.41
CA GLU A 5 -2.04 -24.54 -28.09
C GLU A 5 -1.64 -23.58 -26.97
N ILE A 6 -0.59 -22.77 -27.18
CA ILE A 6 -0.16 -21.76 -26.22
C ILE A 6 -1.23 -20.67 -26.07
N ILE A 7 -1.74 -20.14 -27.18
CA ILE A 7 -2.79 -19.11 -27.14
C ILE A 7 -4.07 -19.69 -26.51
N TYR A 8 -4.44 -20.93 -26.86
CA TYR A 8 -5.59 -21.63 -26.31
C TYR A 8 -5.47 -21.83 -24.79
N LYS A 9 -4.29 -22.25 -24.31
CA LYS A 9 -3.96 -22.32 -22.88
C LYS A 9 -4.22 -20.99 -22.19
N TYR A 10 -3.67 -19.88 -22.68
CA TYR A 10 -3.84 -18.57 -22.03
C TYR A 10 -5.27 -18.01 -22.17
N ALA A 11 -5.98 -18.35 -23.25
CA ALA A 11 -7.40 -18.03 -23.42
C ALA A 11 -8.28 -18.76 -22.41
N LEU A 12 -8.08 -20.07 -22.23
CA LEU A 12 -8.79 -20.84 -21.21
C LEU A 12 -8.49 -20.34 -19.79
N ILE A 13 -7.23 -20.08 -19.45
CA ILE A 13 -6.84 -19.50 -18.16
C ILE A 13 -7.55 -18.17 -17.92
N ASN A 14 -7.65 -17.33 -18.96
CA ASN A 14 -8.34 -16.05 -18.86
C ASN A 14 -9.84 -16.24 -18.69
N ALA A 15 -10.47 -17.11 -19.49
CA ALA A 15 -11.92 -17.36 -19.42
C ALA A 15 -12.35 -17.87 -18.04
N VAL A 16 -11.65 -18.86 -17.48
CA VAL A 16 -11.99 -19.39 -16.15
C VAL A 16 -11.77 -18.34 -15.05
N LYS A 17 -10.72 -17.52 -15.14
CA LYS A 17 -10.50 -16.39 -14.21
C LYS A 17 -11.54 -15.27 -14.33
N HIS A 18 -12.30 -15.23 -15.42
CA HIS A 18 -13.26 -14.17 -15.76
C HIS A 18 -14.65 -14.74 -16.06
N LYS A 19 -15.08 -15.73 -15.27
CA LYS A 19 -16.46 -16.27 -15.28
C LYS A 19 -16.94 -16.72 -16.66
N GLY A 20 -16.08 -17.39 -17.42
CA GLY A 20 -16.41 -17.94 -18.73
C GLY A 20 -15.99 -17.09 -19.93
N LYS A 21 -15.47 -15.87 -19.71
CA LYS A 21 -15.18 -14.92 -20.79
C LYS A 21 -13.70 -14.57 -20.92
N ALA A 22 -13.07 -15.09 -21.95
CA ALA A 22 -11.74 -14.66 -22.40
C ALA A 22 -11.82 -13.32 -23.16
N MET A 23 -10.78 -12.49 -22.98
CA MET A 23 -10.62 -11.18 -23.62
C MET A 23 -9.32 -11.13 -24.42
N ASP A 24 -9.42 -10.79 -25.71
CA ASP A 24 -8.29 -10.78 -26.66
C ASP A 24 -7.06 -10.06 -26.11
N LYS A 25 -7.22 -8.81 -25.64
CA LYS A 25 -6.11 -8.00 -25.12
C LYS A 25 -5.43 -8.64 -23.91
N ALA A 26 -6.20 -9.25 -23.01
CA ALA A 26 -5.67 -9.90 -21.83
C ALA A 26 -4.90 -11.18 -22.19
N VAL A 27 -5.42 -11.94 -23.16
CA VAL A 27 -4.77 -13.17 -23.67
C VAL A 27 -3.47 -12.82 -24.39
N ILE A 28 -3.47 -11.82 -25.28
CA ILE A 28 -2.26 -11.34 -25.95
C ILE A 28 -1.21 -10.92 -24.91
N GLY A 29 -1.59 -10.09 -23.93
CA GLY A 29 -0.69 -9.66 -22.87
C GLY A 29 -0.09 -10.82 -22.08
N ALA A 30 -0.92 -11.81 -21.73
CA ALA A 30 -0.47 -13.02 -21.02
C ALA A 30 0.53 -13.83 -21.85
N VAL A 31 0.25 -14.06 -23.14
CA VAL A 31 1.16 -14.76 -24.06
C VAL A 31 2.50 -14.01 -24.16
N MET A 32 2.49 -12.70 -24.40
CA MET A 32 3.73 -11.91 -24.55
C MET A 32 4.56 -11.82 -23.28
N SER A 33 3.92 -11.87 -22.11
CA SER A 33 4.60 -11.81 -20.82
C SER A 33 5.22 -13.14 -20.44
N ASN A 34 4.51 -14.25 -20.65
CA ASN A 34 4.93 -15.56 -20.16
C ASN A 34 5.72 -16.38 -21.21
N GLU A 35 5.63 -16.00 -22.49
CA GLU A 35 6.33 -16.67 -23.60
C GLU A 35 7.18 -15.65 -24.40
N PRO A 36 8.31 -15.16 -23.85
CA PRO A 36 9.13 -14.12 -24.48
C PRO A 36 9.57 -14.44 -25.93
N GLN A 37 9.75 -15.71 -26.26
CA GLN A 37 10.09 -16.21 -27.59
C GLN A 37 9.01 -15.91 -28.64
N LEU A 38 7.75 -15.76 -28.23
CA LEU A 38 6.64 -15.45 -29.14
C LEU A 38 6.55 -13.97 -29.50
N ARG A 39 7.29 -13.08 -28.82
CA ARG A 39 7.37 -11.66 -29.18
C ARG A 39 7.89 -11.45 -30.60
N LYS A 40 8.82 -12.30 -31.05
CA LYS A 40 9.31 -12.29 -32.44
C LYS A 40 8.26 -12.71 -33.48
N LYS A 41 7.16 -13.34 -33.04
CA LYS A 41 6.04 -13.80 -33.85
C LYS A 41 4.76 -13.04 -33.50
N ALA A 42 4.87 -11.80 -33.01
CA ALA A 42 3.74 -11.09 -32.44
C ALA A 42 2.56 -10.92 -33.40
N GLN A 43 2.83 -10.64 -34.67
CA GLN A 43 1.80 -10.53 -35.71
C GLN A 43 0.96 -11.80 -35.82
N LYS A 44 1.61 -12.98 -35.84
CA LYS A 44 0.91 -14.27 -35.88
C LYS A 44 0.11 -14.56 -34.61
N VAL A 45 0.59 -14.08 -33.45
CA VAL A 45 -0.16 -14.18 -32.18
C VAL A 45 -1.44 -13.34 -32.27
N LEU A 46 -1.34 -12.08 -32.75
CA LEU A 46 -2.49 -11.18 -32.89
C LEU A 46 -3.56 -11.77 -33.82
N GLU A 47 -3.15 -12.27 -34.99
CA GLU A 47 -4.04 -12.86 -35.99
C GLU A 47 -4.79 -14.09 -35.46
N LYS A 48 -4.10 -14.97 -34.73
CA LYS A 48 -4.69 -16.21 -34.22
C LYS A 48 -5.49 -16.03 -32.93
N THR A 49 -5.17 -15.01 -32.13
CA THR A 49 -5.79 -14.86 -30.81
C THR A 49 -7.30 -14.66 -30.90
N LYS A 50 -7.78 -13.82 -31.81
CA LYS A 50 -9.22 -13.54 -31.93
C LYS A 50 -10.04 -14.81 -32.16
N ASN A 51 -9.64 -15.61 -33.14
CA ASN A 51 -10.33 -16.87 -33.47
C ASN A 51 -10.29 -17.88 -32.31
N ILE A 52 -9.18 -17.93 -31.56
CA ILE A 52 -9.02 -18.86 -30.44
C ILE A 52 -9.84 -18.40 -29.22
N VAL A 53 -9.89 -17.10 -28.95
CA VAL A 53 -10.73 -16.53 -27.89
C VAL A 53 -12.20 -16.75 -28.19
N GLU A 54 -12.64 -16.55 -29.43
CA GLU A 54 -14.01 -16.85 -29.86
C GLU A 54 -14.36 -18.32 -29.65
N LYS A 55 -13.45 -19.26 -29.97
CA LYS A 55 -13.65 -20.69 -29.69
C LYS A 55 -13.81 -20.97 -28.21
N VAL A 56 -12.92 -20.43 -27.37
CA VAL A 56 -12.98 -20.62 -25.91
C VAL A 56 -14.26 -20.03 -25.33
N ASN A 57 -14.71 -18.86 -25.81
CA ASN A 57 -15.92 -18.20 -25.34
C ASN A 57 -17.22 -18.92 -25.75
N LYS A 58 -17.16 -19.86 -26.70
CA LYS A 58 -18.29 -20.74 -27.05
C LYS A 58 -18.45 -21.92 -26.10
N LEU A 59 -17.39 -22.27 -25.36
CA LEU A 59 -17.44 -23.32 -24.35
C LEU A 59 -18.15 -22.81 -23.09
N THR A 60 -18.90 -23.67 -22.44
CA THR A 60 -19.46 -23.43 -21.11
C THR A 60 -18.33 -23.34 -20.06
N PRO A 61 -18.54 -22.66 -18.92
CA PRO A 61 -17.53 -22.57 -17.86
C PRO A 61 -17.00 -23.95 -17.41
N LYS A 62 -17.88 -24.95 -17.34
CA LYS A 62 -17.51 -26.32 -16.98
C LYS A 62 -16.60 -26.97 -18.02
N GLU A 63 -16.92 -26.83 -19.31
CA GLU A 63 -16.08 -27.34 -20.40
C GLU A 63 -14.71 -26.65 -20.43
N GLN A 64 -14.65 -25.34 -20.16
CA GLN A 64 -13.38 -24.61 -20.08
C GLN A 64 -12.48 -25.13 -18.95
N GLU A 65 -13.06 -25.45 -17.79
CA GLU A 65 -12.33 -26.06 -16.67
C GLU A 65 -11.85 -27.48 -16.99
N GLU A 66 -12.67 -28.29 -17.66
CA GLU A 66 -12.29 -29.63 -18.13
C GLU A 66 -11.15 -29.58 -19.14
N GLU A 67 -11.19 -28.65 -20.09
CA GLU A 67 -10.12 -28.43 -21.07
C GLU A 67 -8.81 -27.98 -20.40
N LEU A 68 -8.87 -27.13 -19.37
CA LEU A 68 -7.67 -26.78 -18.58
C LEU A 68 -7.10 -27.97 -17.81
N LYS A 69 -7.97 -28.82 -17.25
CA LYS A 69 -7.54 -30.05 -16.57
C LYS A 69 -6.82 -31.00 -17.54
N LYS A 70 -7.31 -31.14 -18.78
CA LYS A 70 -6.63 -31.94 -19.82
C LYS A 70 -5.24 -31.41 -20.16
N LEU A 71 -5.02 -30.10 -20.07
CA LEU A 71 -3.70 -29.48 -20.24
C LEU A 71 -2.78 -29.63 -19.02
N GLY A 72 -3.24 -30.28 -17.94
CA GLY A 72 -2.47 -30.46 -16.71
C GLY A 72 -2.30 -29.16 -15.91
N ILE A 73 -3.10 -28.13 -16.18
CA ILE A 73 -2.96 -26.81 -15.57
C ILE A 73 -3.85 -26.74 -14.34
N LYS A 74 -3.24 -26.72 -13.16
CA LYS A 74 -3.92 -26.32 -11.93
C LYS A 74 -3.97 -24.80 -11.88
N LEU A 75 -5.17 -24.23 -11.98
CA LEU A 75 -5.35 -22.82 -11.66
C LEU A 75 -5.17 -22.68 -10.16
N GLU A 76 -4.10 -22.01 -9.74
CA GLU A 76 -4.07 -21.45 -8.39
C GLU A 76 -5.28 -20.53 -8.26
N GLU A 77 -6.17 -20.83 -7.31
CA GLU A 77 -7.21 -19.90 -6.91
C GLU A 77 -6.52 -18.55 -6.66
N LYS A 78 -7.06 -17.48 -7.26
CA LYS A 78 -6.61 -16.13 -6.93
C LYS A 78 -6.66 -16.05 -5.41
N LYS A 79 -5.50 -15.98 -4.74
CA LYS A 79 -5.43 -15.44 -3.37
C LYS A 79 -6.28 -14.19 -3.42
N GLU A 80 -7.38 -14.19 -2.66
CA GLU A 80 -8.31 -13.07 -2.54
C GLU A 80 -7.51 -11.77 -2.67
N ALA A 81 -7.92 -10.89 -3.59
CA ALA A 81 -7.31 -9.59 -3.80
C ALA A 81 -6.90 -9.04 -2.43
N ARG A 82 -5.58 -8.96 -2.16
CA ARG A 82 -5.00 -8.74 -0.82
C ARG A 82 -5.99 -7.95 0.01
N LYS A 83 -6.72 -8.60 0.94
CA LYS A 83 -7.63 -7.90 1.87
C LYS A 83 -6.90 -6.64 2.27
N LYS A 84 -7.48 -5.45 2.03
CA LYS A 84 -6.85 -4.17 2.36
C LYS A 84 -6.31 -4.31 3.78
N ARG A 85 -5.01 -4.55 3.91
CA ARG A 85 -4.39 -4.74 5.21
C ARG A 85 -4.41 -3.35 5.81
N GLY A 86 -5.34 -3.11 6.72
CA GLY A 86 -5.32 -1.91 7.54
C GLY A 86 -4.01 -1.86 8.34
N LEU A 87 -3.85 -0.82 9.13
CA LEU A 87 -2.70 -0.73 10.03
C LEU A 87 -2.62 -2.02 10.88
N PRO A 88 -1.43 -2.66 10.99
CA PRO A 88 -1.29 -3.84 11.84
C PRO A 88 -1.65 -3.49 13.29
N PRO A 89 -2.00 -4.47 14.13
CA PRO A 89 -2.22 -4.18 15.54
C PRO A 89 -0.91 -3.73 16.20
N LEU A 90 -0.99 -2.76 17.12
CA LEU A 90 0.14 -2.46 18.00
C LEU A 90 0.33 -3.61 19.00
N PRO A 91 1.57 -4.01 19.31
CA PRO A 91 1.82 -5.05 20.30
C PRO A 91 1.58 -4.54 21.74
N ASN A 92 1.31 -5.46 22.67
CA ASN A 92 1.31 -5.22 24.13
C ASN A 92 0.46 -4.03 24.63
N ILE A 93 -0.73 -3.85 24.06
CA ILE A 93 -1.64 -2.79 24.51
C ILE A 93 -2.28 -3.19 25.84
N GLN A 94 -1.84 -2.58 26.93
CA GLN A 94 -2.42 -2.76 28.28
C GLN A 94 -3.11 -1.50 28.81
N GLN A 95 -2.83 -0.34 28.21
CA GLN A 95 -3.33 0.97 28.65
C GLN A 95 -3.81 1.79 27.43
N LYS A 96 -4.40 2.96 27.70
CA LYS A 96 -4.80 3.90 26.65
C LYS A 96 -3.59 4.25 25.77
N VAL A 97 -3.74 4.08 24.45
CA VAL A 97 -2.67 4.38 23.50
C VAL A 97 -2.47 5.89 23.39
N ILE A 98 -1.25 6.36 23.62
CA ILE A 98 -0.86 7.76 23.42
C ILE A 98 0.29 7.78 22.42
N LEU A 99 0.07 8.41 21.27
CA LEU A 99 1.06 8.57 20.21
C LEU A 99 1.52 10.03 20.14
N ARG A 100 2.65 10.27 19.46
CA ARG A 100 3.09 11.65 19.18
C ARG A 100 3.62 11.83 17.77
N PHE A 101 3.25 12.94 17.15
CA PHE A 101 3.96 13.48 16.01
C PHE A 101 4.88 14.60 16.52
N ALA A 102 6.18 14.48 16.21
CA ALA A 102 7.21 15.34 16.80
C ALA A 102 8.11 15.96 15.72
N PRO A 103 7.63 17.00 15.02
CA PRO A 103 8.43 17.71 14.02
C PRO A 103 9.38 18.73 14.67
N ASN A 104 10.50 19.00 14.01
CA ASN A 104 11.31 20.18 14.31
C ASN A 104 10.67 21.39 13.61
N PRO A 105 10.51 22.55 14.28
CA PRO A 105 9.96 23.75 13.65
C PRO A 105 11.04 24.48 12.84
N SER A 106 11.58 23.83 11.81
CA SER A 106 12.60 24.41 10.91
C SER A 106 12.04 24.83 9.55
N GLY A 107 10.71 24.82 9.40
CA GLY A 107 9.97 25.12 8.18
C GLY A 107 8.64 24.34 8.12
N PRO A 108 7.90 24.43 6.99
CA PRO A 108 6.63 23.72 6.82
C PRO A 108 6.80 22.20 6.66
N LEU A 109 5.69 21.46 6.75
CA LEU A 109 5.70 20.02 6.58
C LEU A 109 5.78 19.61 5.10
N HIS A 110 6.81 18.84 4.74
CA HIS A 110 6.85 18.13 3.45
C HIS A 110 6.19 16.74 3.51
N ILE A 111 6.03 16.09 2.35
CA ILE A 111 5.37 14.77 2.20
C ILE A 111 5.90 13.65 3.12
N GLY A 112 7.20 13.68 3.46
CA GLY A 112 7.78 12.74 4.42
C GLY A 112 7.16 12.82 5.82
N HIS A 113 6.82 14.03 6.27
CA HIS A 113 6.17 14.28 7.54
C HIS A 113 4.73 13.79 7.54
N ALA A 114 4.01 13.99 6.43
CA ALA A 114 2.63 13.55 6.28
C ALA A 114 2.49 12.05 6.60
N ARG A 115 3.43 11.21 6.15
CA ARG A 115 3.42 9.77 6.48
C ARG A 115 3.46 9.53 7.99
N ALA A 116 4.38 10.17 8.71
CA ALA A 116 4.51 9.99 10.16
C ALA A 116 3.29 10.54 10.91
N ALA A 117 2.80 11.72 10.53
CA ALA A 117 1.64 12.36 11.14
C ALA A 117 0.37 11.51 10.94
N ILE A 118 0.08 11.09 9.69
CA ILE A 118 -1.08 10.27 9.35
C ILE A 118 -1.02 8.93 10.08
N LEU A 119 0.13 8.26 10.11
CA LEU A 119 0.24 6.97 10.80
C LEU A 119 -0.04 7.11 12.30
N ASN A 120 0.55 8.11 12.97
CA ASN A 120 0.29 8.33 14.39
C ASN A 120 -1.17 8.68 14.66
N TYR A 121 -1.78 9.53 13.83
CA TYR A 121 -3.19 9.92 13.96
C TYR A 121 -4.15 8.74 13.74
N GLU A 122 -3.95 7.96 12.68
CA GLU A 122 -4.79 6.80 12.37
C GLU A 122 -4.64 5.68 13.41
N TYR A 123 -3.44 5.50 13.99
CA TYR A 123 -3.28 4.62 15.15
C TYR A 123 -4.01 5.14 16.40
N ALA A 124 -3.93 6.44 16.69
CA ALA A 124 -4.63 7.03 17.82
C ALA A 124 -6.15 6.83 17.68
N LYS A 125 -6.70 7.11 16.49
CA LYS A 125 -8.12 6.85 16.17
C LYS A 125 -8.50 5.38 16.29
N LYS A 126 -7.69 4.48 15.70
CA LYS A 126 -7.94 3.03 15.72
C LYS A 126 -8.08 2.48 17.15
N TYR A 127 -7.34 3.05 18.10
CA TYR A 127 -7.31 2.60 19.49
C TYR A 127 -8.06 3.51 20.47
N ASN A 128 -8.85 4.47 19.96
CA ASN A 128 -9.52 5.48 20.78
C ASN A 128 -8.55 6.15 21.79
N GLY A 129 -7.33 6.36 21.31
CA GLY A 129 -6.19 6.89 22.03
C GLY A 129 -6.12 8.41 21.97
N SER A 130 -4.92 8.95 22.18
CA SER A 130 -4.64 10.38 22.06
C SER A 130 -3.40 10.63 21.21
N LEU A 131 -3.39 11.75 20.50
CA LEU A 131 -2.26 12.23 19.71
C LEU A 131 -1.69 13.51 20.33
N ILE A 132 -0.38 13.52 20.55
CA ILE A 132 0.38 14.70 20.98
C ILE A 132 1.09 15.28 19.76
N LEU A 133 0.94 16.59 19.52
CA LEU A 133 1.85 17.36 18.68
C LEU A 133 2.96 17.91 19.58
N ARG A 134 4.21 17.53 19.30
CA ARG A 134 5.37 18.01 20.07
C ARG A 134 6.35 18.75 19.16
N MET A 135 6.49 20.05 19.31
CA MET A 135 7.51 20.81 18.59
C MET A 135 8.88 20.52 19.22
N GLU A 136 9.78 19.90 18.46
CA GLU A 136 11.14 19.57 18.91
C GLU A 136 12.11 20.71 18.57
N ASP A 137 12.07 21.77 19.36
CA ASP A 137 12.72 23.07 19.13
C ASP A 137 14.00 23.28 19.96
N THR A 138 14.70 22.20 20.33
CA THR A 138 15.88 22.28 21.20
C THR A 138 17.16 22.77 20.51
N ASP A 139 17.18 22.88 19.17
CA ASP A 139 18.27 23.53 18.43
C ASP A 139 17.83 24.92 17.98
N PRO A 140 18.14 26.00 18.74
CA PRO A 140 17.66 27.35 18.45
C PRO A 140 18.18 27.91 17.12
N ARG A 141 19.25 27.34 16.55
CA ARG A 141 19.81 27.80 15.26
C ARG A 141 18.98 27.35 14.07
N ARG A 142 18.12 26.35 14.27
CA ARG A 142 17.30 25.73 13.23
C ARG A 142 15.82 26.04 13.37
N VAL A 143 15.44 26.84 14.36
CA VAL A 143 14.05 27.22 14.59
C VAL A 143 13.67 28.34 13.63
N ASP A 144 12.63 28.10 12.86
CA ASP A 144 11.87 29.10 12.13
C ASP A 144 10.61 29.43 12.96
N PRO A 145 10.48 30.66 13.50
CA PRO A 145 9.31 31.07 14.28
C PRO A 145 7.98 30.93 13.51
N GLU A 146 7.97 31.05 12.19
CA GLU A 146 6.76 30.89 11.39
C GLU A 146 6.32 29.43 11.31
N ALA A 147 7.28 28.49 11.43
CA ALA A 147 7.01 27.05 11.35
C ALA A 147 6.08 26.54 12.46
N TYR A 148 6.03 27.19 13.62
CA TYR A 148 5.07 26.83 14.68
C TYR A 148 3.63 26.89 14.20
N LYS A 149 3.31 27.91 13.40
CA LYS A 149 1.99 28.11 12.82
C LYS A 149 1.81 27.24 11.58
N MET A 150 2.78 27.26 10.65
CA MET A 150 2.70 26.48 9.41
C MET A 150 2.50 24.98 9.67
N ILE A 151 3.20 24.40 10.65
CA ILE A 151 3.05 22.98 11.01
C ILE A 151 1.63 22.67 11.49
N GLN A 152 1.02 23.55 12.28
CA GLN A 152 -0.34 23.35 12.77
C GLN A 152 -1.36 23.46 11.61
N GLU A 153 -1.19 24.46 10.74
CA GLU A 153 -2.02 24.65 9.56
C GLU A 153 -1.93 23.46 8.58
N ASP A 154 -0.73 22.93 8.34
CA ASP A 154 -0.52 21.76 7.48
C ASP A 154 -1.20 20.50 8.06
N LEU A 155 -1.16 20.31 9.37
CA LEU A 155 -1.83 19.19 10.04
C LEU A 155 -3.35 19.34 9.98
N GLU A 156 -3.87 20.54 10.22
CA GLU A 156 -5.30 20.83 10.07
C GLU A 156 -5.78 20.61 8.63
N TRP A 157 -4.99 21.04 7.64
CA TRP A 157 -5.25 20.80 6.22
C TRP A 157 -5.29 19.30 5.88
N LEU A 158 -4.42 18.50 6.50
CA LEU A 158 -4.44 17.03 6.40
C LEU A 158 -5.63 16.38 7.17
N GLY A 159 -6.43 17.15 7.90
CA GLY A 159 -7.53 16.66 8.73
C GLY A 159 -7.06 15.95 10.01
N ILE A 160 -5.83 16.23 10.45
CA ILE A 160 -5.22 15.67 11.65
C ILE A 160 -5.50 16.60 12.83
N LYS A 161 -6.09 16.03 13.89
CA LYS A 161 -6.31 16.72 15.17
C LYS A 161 -5.42 16.12 16.24
N TRP A 162 -4.92 16.96 17.15
CA TRP A 162 -4.13 16.53 18.31
C TRP A 162 -4.82 16.96 19.61
N ASP A 163 -4.66 16.15 20.66
CA ASP A 163 -5.24 16.40 21.98
C ASP A 163 -4.38 17.36 22.82
N LYS A 164 -3.07 17.40 22.54
CA LYS A 164 -2.13 18.22 23.30
C LYS A 164 -1.02 18.75 22.40
N LEU A 165 -0.71 20.03 22.57
CA LEU A 165 0.48 20.67 22.03
C LEU A 165 1.55 20.75 23.13
N ILE A 166 2.78 20.36 22.81
CA ILE A 166 3.94 20.48 23.69
C ILE A 166 5.06 21.17 22.93
N ILE A 167 5.63 22.21 23.53
CA ILE A 167 6.88 22.82 23.05
C ILE A 167 8.02 22.27 23.90
N GLN A 168 9.12 21.84 23.26
CA GLN A 168 10.19 21.16 23.97
C GLN A 168 11.06 22.14 24.76
N SER A 169 11.30 23.34 24.24
CA SER A 169 12.07 24.41 24.91
C SER A 169 11.42 24.85 26.25
N ASP A 170 10.10 24.87 26.35
CA ASP A 170 9.36 25.13 27.60
C ASP A 170 9.66 24.10 28.71
N ARG A 171 10.24 22.94 28.34
CA ARG A 171 10.51 21.82 29.24
C ARG A 171 11.98 21.67 29.62
N ILE A 172 12.84 22.60 29.22
CA ILE A 172 14.26 22.63 29.61
C ILE A 172 14.48 22.46 31.11
N PRO A 173 13.69 23.08 32.02
CA PRO A 173 13.84 22.86 33.46
C PRO A 173 13.69 21.39 33.87
N ILE A 174 12.75 20.66 33.25
CA ILE A 174 12.54 19.23 33.50
C ILE A 174 13.77 18.45 33.06
N TYR A 175 14.29 18.71 31.86
CA TYR A 175 15.47 17.99 31.35
C TYR A 175 16.70 18.22 32.22
N HIS A 176 16.88 19.45 32.71
CA HIS A 176 17.97 19.79 33.61
C HIS A 176 17.84 19.07 34.96
N GLU A 177 16.63 18.95 35.51
CA GLU A 177 16.39 18.15 36.73
C GLU A 177 16.77 16.69 36.54
N TYR A 178 16.33 16.06 35.45
CA TYR A 178 16.68 14.67 35.16
C TYR A 178 18.17 14.48 34.86
N ALA A 179 18.82 15.45 34.22
CA ALA A 179 20.27 15.42 34.02
C ALA A 179 21.04 15.43 35.34
N LYS A 180 20.58 16.20 36.34
CA LYS A 180 21.16 16.19 37.68
C LYS A 180 20.98 14.84 38.37
N LYS A 181 19.77 14.30 38.37
CA LYS A 181 19.49 12.96 38.95
C LYS A 181 20.38 11.88 38.34
N LEU A 182 20.55 11.89 37.02
CA LEU A 182 21.40 10.94 36.31
C LEU A 182 22.89 11.08 36.69
N LEU A 183 23.36 12.27 37.05
CA LEU A 183 24.73 12.49 37.52
C LEU A 183 24.92 12.09 39.00
N GLU A 184 23.83 11.98 39.76
CA GLU A 184 23.83 11.58 41.16
C GLU A 184 23.66 10.05 41.35
N GLU A 185 23.30 9.31 40.30
CA GLU A 185 23.26 7.83 40.23
C GLU A 185 24.63 7.21 39.96
#